data_AF-A0A4V1IZS0-F1
#
_entry.id   AF-A0A4V1IZS0-F1
#
_cell.length_a   1.000
_cell.length_b   1.000
_cell.length_c   1.000
_cell.angle_alpha   90.00
_cell.angle_beta   90.00
_cell.angle_gamma   90.00
#
_symmetry.space_group_name_H-M   'P 1'
#
loop_
_entity.id
_entity.type
_entity.pdbx_description
1 polymer ?
#
loop_
_entity_poly.entity_id
_entity_poly.type
_entity_poly.pdbx_seq_one_letter_code
_entity_poly.pdbx_strand_id
1 'polypeptide(L)'
;MQELKSSWVDIYIKYHRLLANFDNKVQYVALKTITPTSSPSKIKEELEFLILLRGKFFTSPVITAVRKEDQVIVVMPYFSHDSAMEYIPRMKEIDIKLYMAQLLFALSWLHTMNIIHRDVKPGNFLFSLSTRRGLLVDFGLAEYFDDSFQEEKETKSTIDAEIHRGLRETYGDGILPKDSRSQLKANRGGTRGFRAPEVLMRYKDQTPAIDLWAAGIVLLCLATKRFPFFQSNDDDDALVELAIVFGRKKVEKAAAICNRVWKCNVPGITDEGKFKTLKELCQSLNPYDEWSDDLYDLLDKLLDFDFNSRITSLDALQHKFINSQEVLEKLNKELLNF
;
A
#
# COMPACT_ATOMS: atom_id res chain seq x y z
N MET A 1 22.23 -16.81 -6.60
CA MET A 1 21.87 -16.83 -5.16
C MET A 1 21.69 -15.38 -4.73
N GLN A 2 20.45 -14.90 -4.79
CA GLN A 2 20.09 -13.56 -4.35
C GLN A 2 19.16 -13.78 -3.16
N GLU A 3 19.63 -13.49 -1.96
CA GLU A 3 18.87 -13.61 -0.72
C GLU A 3 17.64 -12.71 -0.80
N LEU A 4 16.46 -13.32 -0.94
CA LEU A 4 15.21 -12.69 -0.56
C LEU A 4 15.24 -12.52 0.96
N LYS A 5 15.66 -11.34 1.42
CA LYS A 5 15.44 -10.87 2.79
C LYS A 5 13.92 -10.63 2.99
N SER A 6 13.14 -11.69 3.14
CA SER A 6 11.88 -11.61 3.86
C SER A 6 12.17 -11.95 5.33
N SER A 7 11.77 -11.06 6.25
CA SER A 7 11.96 -11.17 7.70
C SER A 7 11.10 -12.26 8.38
N TRP A 8 10.55 -13.17 7.59
CA TRP A 8 9.69 -14.26 8.04
C TRP A 8 10.54 -15.52 8.07
N VAL A 9 11.05 -15.86 9.26
CA VAL A 9 11.69 -17.16 9.45
C VAL A 9 10.59 -18.13 9.84
N ASP A 10 10.28 -19.08 8.96
CA ASP A 10 9.43 -20.22 9.28
C ASP A 10 10.18 -21.10 10.29
N ILE A 11 9.88 -20.93 11.58
CA ILE A 11 10.46 -21.75 12.64
C ILE A 11 9.38 -22.63 13.26
N TYR A 12 9.66 -23.94 13.23
CA TYR A 12 8.89 -24.96 13.92
C TYR A 12 9.07 -24.82 15.44
N ILE A 13 8.02 -24.40 16.15
CA ILE A 13 7.98 -24.53 17.62
C ILE A 13 6.72 -25.27 18.02
N LYS A 14 6.93 -26.46 18.60
CA LYS A 14 5.90 -27.21 19.32
C LYS A 14 5.57 -26.45 20.61
N TYR A 15 4.51 -25.65 20.60
CA TYR A 15 4.03 -24.95 21.79
C TYR A 15 3.42 -25.98 22.76
N HIS A 16 4.13 -26.33 23.83
CA HIS A 16 3.58 -27.13 24.92
C HIS A 16 3.46 -26.27 26.19
N ARG A 17 2.24 -26.25 26.74
CA ARG A 17 1.80 -25.70 28.04
C ARG A 17 1.57 -24.20 28.11
N LEU A 18 0.28 -23.83 28.08
CA LEU A 18 -0.38 -23.00 29.10
C LEU A 18 -1.92 -22.85 28.92
N LEU A 19 -2.52 -23.55 27.96
CA LEU A 19 -3.98 -23.69 27.87
C LEU A 19 -4.36 -25.15 28.07
N ALA A 20 -4.93 -25.46 29.22
CA ALA A 20 -5.59 -26.74 29.47
C ALA A 20 -6.80 -26.84 28.52
N ASN A 21 -6.95 -27.98 27.85
CA ASN A 21 -8.05 -28.36 26.93
C ASN A 21 -7.94 -27.94 25.46
N PHE A 22 -6.84 -28.28 24.79
CA PHE A 22 -6.90 -28.51 23.34
C PHE A 22 -6.41 -29.91 22.98
N ASP A 23 -7.16 -30.56 22.08
CA ASP A 23 -6.81 -31.79 21.40
C ASP A 23 -5.34 -31.81 20.98
N ASN A 24 -4.71 -32.99 20.97
CA ASN A 24 -3.31 -33.28 20.62
C ASN A 24 -2.87 -32.88 19.18
N LYS A 25 -3.51 -31.90 18.53
CA LYS A 25 -3.13 -31.39 17.21
C LYS A 25 -1.98 -30.39 17.33
N VAL A 26 -0.94 -30.63 16.53
CA VAL A 26 0.16 -29.68 16.33
C VAL A 26 -0.40 -28.38 15.74
N GLN A 27 -0.12 -27.25 16.36
CA GLN A 27 -0.44 -25.92 15.84
C GLN A 27 0.82 -25.25 15.31
N TYR A 28 0.71 -24.64 14.13
CA TYR A 28 1.79 -23.90 13.49
C TYR A 28 1.68 -22.41 13.83
N VAL A 29 2.84 -21.77 14.07
CA VAL A 29 2.94 -20.35 14.38
C VAL A 29 3.97 -19.69 13.46
N ALA A 30 3.75 -18.41 13.15
CA ALA A 30 4.72 -17.55 12.49
C ALA A 30 5.49 -16.76 13.55
N LEU A 31 6.82 -16.70 13.40
CA LEU A 31 7.70 -15.94 14.30
C LEU A 31 8.31 -14.77 13.54
N LYS A 32 7.91 -13.55 13.92
CA LYS A 32 8.52 -12.33 13.38
C LYS A 32 9.60 -11.85 14.33
N THR A 33 10.84 -12.03 13.91
CA THR A 33 12.01 -11.50 14.60
C THR A 33 12.16 -10.03 14.27
N ILE A 34 11.89 -9.16 15.25
CA ILE A 34 12.05 -7.72 15.07
C ILE A 34 13.54 -7.39 14.97
N THR A 35 13.91 -6.53 14.03
CA THR A 35 15.31 -6.14 13.84
C THR A 35 15.83 -5.46 15.11
N PRO A 36 16.99 -5.87 15.67
CA PRO A 36 17.51 -5.31 16.93
C PRO A 36 17.77 -3.80 16.91
N THR A 37 17.96 -3.21 15.72
CA THR A 37 18.14 -1.76 15.55
C THR A 37 16.83 -0.97 15.64
N SER A 38 15.68 -1.62 15.79
CA SER A 38 14.38 -0.95 15.90
C SER A 38 14.26 -0.29 17.26
N SER A 39 13.86 0.99 17.29
CA SER A 39 13.68 1.71 18.55
C SER A 39 12.58 1.06 19.41
N PRO A 40 12.72 0.99 20.75
CA PRO A 40 11.70 0.41 21.61
C PRO A 40 10.29 1.00 21.42
N SER A 41 10.18 2.30 21.13
CA SER A 41 8.90 2.96 20.85
C SER A 41 8.25 2.40 19.58
N LYS A 42 9.01 2.19 18.50
CA LYS A 42 8.50 1.59 17.26
C LYS A 42 8.03 0.14 17.45
N ILE A 43 8.78 -0.63 18.23
CA ILE A 43 8.38 -2.01 18.57
C ILE A 43 7.07 -2.00 19.35
N LYS A 44 6.95 -1.09 20.32
CA LYS A 44 5.74 -0.93 21.13
C LYS A 44 4.54 -0.54 20.26
N GLU A 45 4.68 0.47 19.39
CA GLU A 45 3.63 0.91 18.46
C GLU A 45 3.15 -0.25 17.58
N GLU A 46 4.05 -1.02 16.98
CA GLU A 46 3.69 -2.18 16.15
C GLU A 46 2.88 -3.23 16.94
N LEU A 47 3.31 -3.54 18.16
CA LEU A 47 2.59 -4.46 19.05
C LEU A 47 1.22 -3.93 19.46
N GLU A 48 1.10 -2.62 19.70
CA GLU A 48 -0.17 -1.96 20.03
C GLU A 48 -1.15 -2.06 18.86
N PHE A 49 -0.70 -1.82 17.61
CA PHE A 49 -1.53 -2.03 16.42
C PHE A 49 -2.01 -3.49 16.28
N LEU A 50 -1.10 -4.46 16.44
CA LEU A 50 -1.45 -5.88 16.40
C LEU A 50 -2.47 -6.28 17.47
N ILE A 51 -2.36 -5.71 18.68
CA ILE A 51 -3.32 -5.95 19.77
C ILE A 51 -4.66 -5.28 19.46
N LEU A 52 -4.66 -4.04 18.98
CA LEU A 52 -5.86 -3.27 18.65
C LEU A 52 -6.67 -3.92 17.53
N LEU A 53 -5.98 -4.51 16.54
CA LEU A 53 -6.59 -5.19 15.40
C LEU A 53 -7.05 -6.62 15.72
N ARG A 54 -6.91 -7.11 16.96
CA ARG A 54 -7.43 -8.42 17.35
C ARG A 54 -8.95 -8.51 17.10
N GLY A 55 -9.36 -9.59 16.45
CA GLY A 55 -10.76 -9.83 16.08
C GLY A 55 -11.25 -9.03 14.87
N LYS A 56 -10.36 -8.27 14.20
CA LYS A 56 -10.68 -7.60 12.94
C LYS A 56 -10.33 -8.50 11.77
N PHE A 57 -11.35 -8.83 10.97
CA PHE A 57 -11.20 -9.75 9.84
C PHE A 57 -10.12 -9.27 8.87
N PHE A 58 -9.41 -10.24 8.30
CA PHE A 58 -8.34 -10.04 7.30
C PHE A 58 -7.14 -9.23 7.79
N THR A 59 -7.00 -9.01 9.10
CA THR A 59 -5.80 -8.42 9.71
C THR A 59 -5.09 -9.44 10.60
N SER A 60 -3.76 -9.41 10.61
CA SER A 60 -2.95 -10.38 11.37
C SER A 60 -3.17 -10.25 12.87
N PRO A 61 -3.60 -11.33 13.56
CA PRO A 61 -3.70 -11.33 15.01
C PRO A 61 -2.33 -11.65 15.65
N VAL A 62 -2.09 -11.13 16.86
CA VAL A 62 -0.95 -11.52 17.69
C VAL A 62 -1.35 -12.49 18.80
N ILE A 63 -0.62 -13.59 18.94
CA ILE A 63 -0.76 -14.52 20.08
C ILE A 63 -0.05 -13.92 21.29
N THR A 64 1.25 -13.67 21.15
CA THR A 64 2.09 -13.10 22.21
C THR A 64 3.35 -12.46 21.61
N ALA A 65 4.13 -11.77 22.43
CA ALA A 65 5.48 -11.32 22.09
C ALA A 65 6.44 -11.69 23.23
N VAL A 66 7.64 -12.12 22.86
CA VAL A 66 8.70 -12.47 23.81
C VAL A 66 9.90 -11.57 23.58
N ARG A 67 10.56 -11.17 24.67
CA ARG A 67 11.76 -10.34 24.64
C ARG A 67 12.88 -10.98 25.44
N LYS A 68 14.07 -11.02 24.85
CA LYS A 68 15.33 -11.32 25.54
C LYS A 68 16.34 -10.27 25.12
N GLU A 69 16.76 -9.43 26.08
CA GLU A 69 17.65 -8.28 25.82
C GLU A 69 17.07 -7.38 24.71
N ASP A 70 17.80 -7.16 23.62
CA ASP A 70 17.38 -6.33 22.48
C ASP A 70 16.62 -7.11 21.41
N GLN A 71 16.52 -8.44 21.56
CA GLN A 71 15.76 -9.27 20.65
C GLN A 71 14.31 -9.36 21.07
N VAL A 72 13.41 -8.92 20.20
CA VAL A 72 11.96 -9.12 20.32
C VAL A 72 11.49 -10.07 19.23
N ILE A 73 10.65 -11.05 19.61
CA ILE A 73 10.02 -12.00 18.70
C ILE A 73 8.51 -11.90 18.92
N VAL A 74 7.78 -11.64 17.84
CA VAL A 74 6.32 -11.63 17.84
C VAL A 74 5.83 -12.99 17.35
N VAL A 75 4.94 -13.60 18.12
CA VAL A 75 4.34 -14.92 17.84
C VAL A 75 2.92 -14.71 17.32
N MET A 76 2.66 -15.18 16.10
CA MET A 76 1.38 -15.03 15.40
C MET A 76 0.89 -16.39 14.90
N PRO A 77 -0.41 -16.57 14.62
CA PRO A 77 -0.88 -17.78 13.96
C PRO A 77 -0.23 -17.90 12.58
N TYR A 78 0.19 -19.11 12.22
CA TYR A 78 0.69 -19.35 10.87
C TYR A 78 -0.45 -19.29 9.86
N PHE A 79 -0.27 -18.52 8.79
CA PHE A 79 -1.20 -18.43 7.69
C PHE A 79 -0.56 -19.01 6.42
N SER A 80 -1.06 -20.16 5.96
CA SER A 80 -0.58 -20.77 4.72
C SER A 80 -0.95 -19.90 3.53
N HIS A 81 0.03 -19.51 2.73
CA HIS A 81 -0.13 -18.61 1.60
C HIS A 81 0.77 -19.00 0.43
N ASP A 82 0.45 -18.49 -0.75
CA ASP A 82 1.21 -18.68 -1.97
C ASP A 82 2.11 -17.45 -2.24
N SER A 83 3.20 -17.64 -2.97
CA SER A 83 4.02 -16.52 -3.43
C SER A 83 3.29 -15.69 -4.48
N ALA A 84 3.41 -14.35 -4.41
CA ALA A 84 2.85 -13.43 -5.39
C ALA A 84 3.31 -13.74 -6.83
N MET A 85 4.57 -14.14 -7.00
CA MET A 85 5.12 -14.55 -8.30
C MET A 85 4.41 -15.79 -8.87
N GLU A 86 3.84 -16.63 -8.01
CA GLU A 86 3.15 -17.85 -8.41
C GLU A 86 1.66 -17.63 -8.63
N TYR A 87 0.97 -16.92 -7.74
CA TYR A 87 -0.49 -16.77 -7.84
C TYR A 87 -0.90 -15.69 -8.86
N ILE A 88 -0.16 -14.60 -9.00
CA ILE A 88 -0.54 -13.47 -9.90
C ILE A 88 -0.79 -13.96 -11.34
N PRO A 89 0.11 -14.75 -11.97
CA PRO A 89 -0.11 -15.28 -13.32
C PRO A 89 -1.36 -16.16 -13.45
N ARG A 90 -1.82 -16.79 -12.36
CA ARG A 90 -2.88 -17.82 -12.38
C ARG A 90 -4.27 -17.30 -11.99
N MET A 91 -4.37 -16.12 -11.39
CA MET A 91 -5.63 -15.60 -10.86
C MET A 91 -6.68 -15.36 -11.96
N LYS A 92 -7.92 -15.74 -11.68
CA LYS A 92 -9.08 -15.32 -12.49
C LYS A 92 -9.69 -14.07 -11.88
N GLU A 93 -10.63 -13.44 -12.58
CA GLU A 93 -11.28 -12.21 -12.10
C GLU A 93 -11.90 -12.39 -10.72
N ILE A 94 -12.54 -13.54 -10.45
CA ILE A 94 -13.10 -13.85 -9.12
C ILE A 94 -12.02 -13.90 -8.04
N ASP A 95 -10.83 -14.40 -8.35
CA ASP A 95 -9.73 -14.44 -7.38
C ASP A 95 -9.23 -13.02 -7.09
N ILE A 96 -9.14 -12.16 -8.13
CA ILE A 96 -8.80 -10.73 -7.99
C ILE A 96 -9.86 -9.99 -7.15
N LYS A 97 -11.16 -10.21 -7.41
CA LYS A 97 -12.26 -9.62 -6.64
C LYS A 97 -12.15 -9.97 -5.16
N LEU A 98 -11.96 -11.25 -4.84
CA LEU A 98 -11.86 -11.71 -3.45
C LEU A 98 -10.58 -11.21 -2.76
N TYR A 99 -9.46 -11.16 -3.49
CA TYR A 99 -8.23 -10.58 -2.99
C TYR A 99 -8.43 -9.11 -2.62
N MET A 100 -8.95 -8.31 -3.56
CA MET A 100 -9.14 -6.88 -3.37
C MET A 100 -10.20 -6.59 -2.30
N ALA A 101 -11.28 -7.36 -2.23
CA ALA A 101 -12.31 -7.20 -1.22
C ALA A 101 -11.74 -7.39 0.20
N GLN A 102 -10.97 -8.46 0.41
CA GLN A 102 -10.34 -8.75 1.70
C GLN A 102 -9.27 -7.70 2.08
N LEU A 103 -8.47 -7.25 1.11
CA LEU A 103 -7.49 -6.18 1.32
C LEU A 103 -8.18 -4.85 1.70
N LEU A 104 -9.19 -4.43 0.95
CA LEU A 104 -9.93 -3.19 1.21
C LEU A 104 -10.70 -3.25 2.54
N PHE A 105 -11.17 -4.43 2.94
CA PHE A 105 -11.81 -4.64 4.24
C PHE A 105 -10.81 -4.57 5.40
N ALA A 106 -9.59 -5.11 5.23
CA ALA A 106 -8.52 -4.90 6.20
C ALA A 106 -8.17 -3.41 6.33
N LEU A 107 -8.01 -2.70 5.21
CA LEU A 107 -7.70 -1.27 5.19
C LEU A 107 -8.83 -0.42 5.79
N SER A 108 -10.10 -0.79 5.60
CA SER A 108 -11.20 -0.04 6.22
C SER A 108 -11.17 -0.10 7.76
N TRP A 109 -10.75 -1.22 8.35
CA TRP A 109 -10.50 -1.27 9.79
C TRP A 109 -9.39 -0.34 10.23
N LEU A 110 -8.27 -0.32 9.52
CA LEU A 110 -7.15 0.56 9.85
C LEU A 110 -7.57 2.02 9.77
N HIS A 111 -8.19 2.42 8.65
CA HIS A 111 -8.54 3.82 8.41
C HIS A 111 -9.62 4.32 9.38
N THR A 112 -10.61 3.49 9.75
CA THR A 112 -11.62 3.85 10.76
C THR A 112 -11.05 3.95 12.17
N MET A 113 -9.86 3.39 12.42
CA MET A 113 -9.10 3.52 13.67
C MET A 113 -8.00 4.58 13.58
N ASN A 114 -8.03 5.42 12.55
CA ASN A 114 -7.04 6.46 12.28
C ASN A 114 -5.62 5.93 12.06
N ILE A 115 -5.47 4.75 11.45
CA ILE A 115 -4.17 4.12 11.17
C ILE A 115 -3.91 4.12 9.65
N ILE A 116 -2.70 4.51 9.26
CA ILE A 116 -2.17 4.29 7.90
C ILE A 116 -1.16 3.13 7.97
N HIS A 117 -1.29 2.15 7.09
CA HIS A 117 -0.39 1.00 7.00
C HIS A 117 0.98 1.36 6.40
N ARG A 118 1.01 2.21 5.38
CA ARG A 118 2.20 2.73 4.66
C ARG A 118 2.99 1.72 3.82
N ASP A 119 2.82 0.42 4.04
CA ASP A 119 3.53 -0.62 3.28
C ASP A 119 2.61 -1.69 2.67
N VAL A 120 1.48 -1.27 2.10
CA VAL A 120 0.56 -2.16 1.37
C VAL A 120 1.23 -2.64 0.08
N LYS A 121 1.35 -3.96 -0.08
CA LYS A 121 1.94 -4.63 -1.25
C LYS A 121 1.61 -6.13 -1.21
N PRO A 122 1.80 -6.90 -2.30
CA PRO A 122 1.54 -8.34 -2.31
C PRO A 122 2.38 -9.13 -1.30
N GLY A 123 3.55 -8.63 -0.90
CA GLY A 123 4.40 -9.24 0.13
C GLY A 123 3.90 -9.06 1.57
N ASN A 124 3.02 -8.08 1.82
CA ASN A 124 2.41 -7.81 3.12
C ASN A 124 0.92 -8.16 3.15
N PHE A 125 0.39 -8.76 2.09
CA PHE A 125 -0.95 -9.33 2.06
C PHE A 125 -0.84 -10.81 1.69
N LEU A 126 -0.79 -11.65 2.71
CA LEU A 126 -0.64 -13.10 2.56
C LEU A 126 -1.91 -13.65 1.92
N PHE A 127 -1.79 -14.28 0.77
CA PHE A 127 -2.94 -14.81 0.04
C PHE A 127 -2.72 -16.24 -0.39
N SER A 128 -3.74 -17.09 -0.20
CA SER A 128 -3.76 -18.46 -0.70
C SER A 128 -4.78 -18.56 -1.83
N LEU A 129 -4.34 -18.91 -3.04
CA LEU A 129 -5.20 -19.04 -4.21
C LEU A 129 -6.14 -20.25 -4.09
N SER A 130 -5.67 -21.33 -3.46
CA SER A 130 -6.47 -22.55 -3.27
C SER A 130 -7.64 -22.34 -2.30
N THR A 131 -7.43 -21.57 -1.24
CA THR A 131 -8.46 -21.28 -0.23
C THR A 131 -9.18 -19.96 -0.47
N ARG A 132 -8.61 -19.08 -1.32
CA ARG A 132 -9.04 -17.71 -1.61
C ARG A 132 -9.08 -16.79 -0.38
N ARG A 133 -8.21 -17.06 0.59
CA ARG A 133 -8.11 -16.30 1.84
C ARG A 133 -6.91 -15.38 1.84
N GLY A 134 -7.13 -14.16 2.30
CA GLY A 134 -6.15 -13.08 2.42
C GLY A 134 -5.98 -12.58 3.85
N LEU A 135 -4.78 -12.13 4.20
CA LEU A 135 -4.46 -11.56 5.50
C LEU A 135 -3.43 -10.43 5.35
N LEU A 136 -3.79 -9.21 5.76
CA LEU A 136 -2.88 -8.08 5.86
C LEU A 136 -1.97 -8.26 7.08
N VAL A 137 -0.65 -8.13 6.86
CA VAL A 137 0.41 -8.30 7.86
C VAL A 137 1.39 -7.14 7.82
N ASP A 138 2.26 -7.09 8.83
CA ASP A 138 3.39 -6.16 8.93
C ASP A 138 3.03 -4.68 9.13
N PHE A 139 2.70 -4.33 10.38
CA PHE A 139 2.41 -2.97 10.82
C PHE A 139 3.65 -2.19 11.29
N GLY A 140 4.86 -2.65 10.97
CA GLY A 140 6.10 -2.02 11.47
C GLY A 140 6.37 -0.62 10.91
N LEU A 141 5.70 -0.28 9.81
CA LEU A 141 5.71 1.07 9.21
C LEU A 141 4.42 1.83 9.43
N ALA A 142 3.43 1.23 10.10
CA ALA A 142 2.15 1.87 10.34
C ALA A 142 2.29 3.05 11.30
N GLU A 143 1.36 4.00 11.20
CA GLU A 143 1.27 5.13 12.13
C GLU A 143 -0.16 5.62 12.26
N TYR A 144 -0.43 6.32 13.35
CA TYR A 144 -1.64 7.10 13.46
C TYR A 144 -1.57 8.33 12.56
N PHE A 145 -2.69 8.68 11.93
CA PHE A 145 -2.89 9.97 11.28
C PHE A 145 -3.90 10.81 12.07
N ASP A 146 -3.81 12.13 11.91
CA ASP A 146 -4.71 13.06 12.56
C ASP A 146 -5.61 13.73 11.53
N ASP A 147 -6.91 13.46 11.63
CA ASP A 147 -7.93 13.99 10.74
C ASP A 147 -8.36 15.43 11.12
N SER A 148 -7.97 15.91 12.33
CA SER A 148 -8.43 17.19 12.88
C SER A 148 -7.77 18.43 12.25
N PHE A 149 -6.79 18.26 11.36
CA PHE A 149 -6.02 19.37 10.78
C PHE A 149 -6.50 19.86 9.40
N GLN A 150 -7.66 19.40 8.90
CA GLN A 150 -8.12 19.80 7.57
C GLN A 150 -8.67 21.24 7.48
N GLU A 151 -9.10 21.86 8.59
CA GLU A 151 -9.80 23.15 8.56
C GLU A 151 -8.89 24.41 8.45
N GLU A 152 -7.58 24.34 8.70
CA GLU A 152 -6.70 25.54 8.70
C GLU A 152 -5.86 25.75 7.42
N LYS A 153 -6.06 24.96 6.36
CA LYS A 153 -5.05 24.84 5.27
C LYS A 153 -5.09 25.90 4.15
N GLU A 154 -6.13 26.72 4.06
CA GLU A 154 -6.25 27.68 2.93
C GLU A 154 -5.32 28.91 3.01
N THR A 155 -4.81 29.28 4.19
CA THR A 155 -4.07 30.55 4.36
C THR A 155 -2.55 30.45 4.23
N LYS A 156 -1.94 29.26 4.38
CA LYS A 156 -0.48 29.09 4.27
C LYS A 156 0.01 28.72 2.86
N SER A 157 -0.82 28.08 2.03
CA SER A 157 -0.40 27.63 0.70
C SER A 157 -0.15 28.79 -0.28
N THR A 158 -0.86 29.91 -0.10
CA THR A 158 -0.74 31.11 -0.94
C THR A 158 0.62 31.79 -0.80
N ILE A 159 1.17 31.88 0.42
CA ILE A 159 2.46 32.54 0.69
C ILE A 159 3.62 31.76 0.08
N ASP A 160 3.66 30.42 0.24
CA ASP A 160 4.73 29.59 -0.32
C ASP A 160 4.68 29.56 -1.85
N ALA A 161 3.48 29.51 -2.44
CA ALA A 161 3.31 29.60 -3.89
C ALA A 161 3.83 30.94 -4.46
N GLU A 162 3.65 32.04 -3.72
CA GLU A 162 4.09 33.37 -4.13
C GLU A 162 5.62 33.53 -4.05
N ILE A 163 6.25 32.96 -3.02
CA ILE A 163 7.71 32.87 -2.90
C ILE A 163 8.30 32.03 -4.04
N HIS A 164 7.68 30.90 -4.37
CA HIS A 164 8.12 30.06 -5.48
C HIS A 164 7.94 30.75 -6.85
N ARG A 165 6.87 31.54 -7.03
CA ARG A 165 6.67 32.38 -8.22
C ARG A 165 7.78 33.44 -8.34
N GLY A 166 8.07 34.18 -7.26
CA GLY A 166 9.12 35.21 -7.26
C GLY A 166 10.53 34.64 -7.50
N LEU A 167 10.85 33.47 -6.94
CA LEU A 167 12.13 32.79 -7.21
C LEU A 167 12.25 32.34 -8.67
N ARG A 168 11.15 31.89 -9.29
CA ARG A 168 11.12 31.47 -10.70
C ARG A 168 11.25 32.65 -11.66
N GLU A 169 10.62 33.78 -11.33
CA GLU A 169 10.80 35.04 -12.08
C GLU A 169 12.25 35.54 -12.01
N THR A 170 12.93 35.32 -10.89
CA THR A 170 14.30 35.80 -10.66
C THR A 170 15.38 34.91 -11.30
N TYR A 171 15.22 33.59 -11.28
CA TYR A 171 16.28 32.63 -11.66
C TYR A 171 15.93 31.72 -12.85
N GLY A 172 14.74 31.86 -13.44
CA GLY A 172 14.25 30.99 -14.50
C GLY A 172 14.01 29.55 -14.03
N ASP A 173 14.00 28.60 -14.97
CA ASP A 173 13.76 27.17 -14.71
C ASP A 173 15.01 26.39 -14.23
N GLY A 174 15.99 27.08 -13.65
CA GLY A 174 17.29 26.52 -13.26
C GLY A 174 17.43 26.15 -11.77
N ILE A 175 18.40 25.29 -11.48
CA ILE A 175 18.85 24.97 -10.11
C ILE A 175 19.68 26.15 -9.58
N LEU A 176 19.38 26.63 -8.37
CA LEU A 176 20.20 27.63 -7.69
C LEU A 176 21.62 27.07 -7.49
N PRO A 177 22.69 27.71 -8.03
CA PRO A 177 24.06 27.19 -7.95
C PRO A 177 24.56 26.97 -6.52
N LYS A 178 23.95 27.67 -5.55
CA LYS A 178 24.13 27.47 -4.11
C LYS A 178 22.76 27.50 -3.44
N ASP A 179 22.03 26.40 -3.54
CA ASP A 179 20.78 26.25 -2.79
C ASP A 179 21.08 25.97 -1.31
N SER A 180 20.89 26.96 -0.46
CA SER A 180 21.10 26.86 0.99
C SER A 180 19.85 26.39 1.74
N ARG A 181 18.75 26.07 1.03
CA ARG A 181 17.50 25.65 1.68
C ARG A 181 17.66 24.25 2.29
N SER A 182 17.06 24.05 3.45
CA SER A 182 17.00 22.73 4.08
C SER A 182 16.21 21.75 3.22
N GLN A 183 16.66 20.50 3.12
CA GLN A 183 15.86 19.46 2.47
C GLN A 183 14.53 19.26 3.19
N LEU A 184 13.47 19.07 2.40
CA LEU A 184 12.15 18.73 2.91
C LEU A 184 12.20 17.39 3.66
N LYS A 185 11.70 17.41 4.90
CA LYS A 185 11.51 16.24 5.74
C LYS A 185 10.03 15.84 5.71
N ALA A 186 9.75 14.63 5.27
CA ALA A 186 8.44 13.98 5.32
C ALA A 186 8.66 12.48 5.52
N ASN A 187 7.68 11.78 6.09
CA ASN A 187 7.73 10.33 6.19
C ASN A 187 7.63 9.73 4.78
N ARG A 188 8.56 8.84 4.44
CA ARG A 188 8.61 8.14 3.14
C ARG A 188 8.69 6.63 3.32
N GLY A 189 8.31 6.14 4.51
CA GLY A 189 8.20 4.71 4.79
C GLY A 189 7.32 4.03 3.75
N GLY A 190 7.66 2.78 3.43
CA GLY A 190 6.98 1.97 2.42
C GLY A 190 7.92 1.49 1.33
N THR A 191 7.45 0.55 0.52
CA THR A 191 8.23 -0.08 -0.55
C THR A 191 8.18 0.72 -1.85
N ARG A 192 9.33 0.86 -2.52
CA ARG A 192 9.42 1.50 -3.85
C ARG A 192 8.50 0.79 -4.85
N GLY A 193 7.96 1.56 -5.79
CA GLY A 193 6.94 1.10 -6.73
C GLY A 193 5.50 1.08 -6.19
N PHE A 194 5.30 1.11 -4.86
CA PHE A 194 3.97 1.18 -4.23
C PHE A 194 3.65 2.54 -3.59
N ARG A 195 4.65 3.42 -3.47
CA ARG A 195 4.47 4.75 -2.88
C ARG A 195 3.59 5.63 -3.76
N ALA A 196 2.66 6.34 -3.12
CA ALA A 196 1.79 7.32 -3.77
C ALA A 196 2.57 8.57 -4.23
N PRO A 197 2.08 9.32 -5.24
CA PRO A 197 2.74 10.53 -5.74
C PRO A 197 3.08 11.53 -4.63
N GLU A 198 2.17 11.76 -3.69
CA GLU A 198 2.35 12.66 -2.56
C GLU A 198 3.47 12.21 -1.59
N VAL A 199 3.70 10.90 -1.47
CA VAL A 199 4.83 10.35 -0.70
C VAL A 199 6.14 10.62 -1.41
N LEU A 200 6.19 10.37 -2.73
CA LEU A 200 7.36 10.62 -3.58
C LEU A 200 7.74 12.11 -3.57
N MET A 201 6.74 12.99 -3.59
CA MET A 201 6.90 14.46 -3.56
C MET A 201 7.18 15.03 -2.17
N ARG A 202 7.33 14.17 -1.15
CA ARG A 202 7.61 14.55 0.23
C ARG A 202 6.55 15.49 0.82
N TYR A 203 5.28 15.23 0.51
CA TYR A 203 4.16 15.89 1.16
C TYR A 203 4.08 15.42 2.62
N LYS A 204 3.88 16.34 3.57
CA LYS A 204 3.93 16.04 5.00
C LYS A 204 2.61 15.48 5.52
N ASP A 205 1.50 15.99 5.01
CA ASP A 205 0.17 15.70 5.54
C ASP A 205 -0.44 14.52 4.79
N GLN A 206 0.24 13.38 4.86
CA GLN A 206 -0.20 12.15 4.20
C GLN A 206 -1.43 11.58 4.90
N THR A 207 -2.36 11.04 4.12
CA THR A 207 -3.66 10.51 4.56
C THR A 207 -3.74 9.01 4.24
N PRO A 208 -4.78 8.30 4.71
CA PRO A 208 -5.09 6.93 4.26
C PRO A 208 -5.09 6.71 2.75
N ALA A 209 -5.28 7.77 1.95
CA ALA A 209 -5.24 7.71 0.50
C ALA A 209 -3.95 7.06 -0.03
N ILE A 210 -2.82 7.13 0.68
CA ILE A 210 -1.57 6.50 0.25
C ILE A 210 -1.67 4.98 0.22
N ASP A 211 -2.45 4.37 1.13
CA ASP A 211 -2.69 2.92 1.15
C ASP A 211 -3.63 2.50 0.02
N LEU A 212 -4.58 3.36 -0.35
CA LEU A 212 -5.50 3.11 -1.47
C LEU A 212 -4.76 3.22 -2.82
N TRP A 213 -3.81 4.15 -2.94
CA TRP A 213 -2.90 4.15 -4.08
C TRP A 213 -2.12 2.85 -4.18
N ALA A 214 -1.51 2.41 -3.08
CA ALA A 214 -0.76 1.17 -3.04
C ALA A 214 -1.65 -0.06 -3.37
N ALA A 215 -2.89 -0.09 -2.91
CA ALA A 215 -3.88 -1.08 -3.31
C ALA A 215 -4.22 -1.01 -4.82
N GLY A 216 -4.25 0.19 -5.41
CA GLY A 216 -4.36 0.39 -6.85
C GLY A 216 -3.18 -0.21 -7.62
N ILE A 217 -1.95 -0.04 -7.13
CA ILE A 217 -0.75 -0.66 -7.71
C ILE A 217 -0.82 -2.18 -7.60
N VAL A 218 -1.33 -2.72 -6.49
CA VAL A 218 -1.60 -4.15 -6.36
C VAL A 218 -2.58 -4.61 -7.44
N LEU A 219 -3.72 -3.95 -7.59
CA LEU A 219 -4.71 -4.28 -8.62
C LEU A 219 -4.12 -4.18 -10.04
N LEU A 220 -3.27 -3.18 -10.31
CA LEU A 220 -2.54 -3.06 -11.57
C LEU A 220 -1.63 -4.27 -11.83
N CYS A 221 -0.90 -4.74 -10.81
CA CYS A 221 -0.07 -5.95 -10.93
C CYS A 221 -0.93 -7.18 -11.24
N LEU A 222 -2.09 -7.31 -10.60
CA LEU A 222 -3.01 -8.44 -10.81
C LEU A 222 -3.61 -8.42 -12.22
N ALA A 223 -4.07 -7.25 -12.68
CA ALA A 223 -4.70 -7.08 -13.99
C ALA A 223 -3.72 -7.28 -15.15
N THR A 224 -2.49 -6.78 -14.99
CA THR A 224 -1.42 -6.89 -16.01
C THR A 224 -0.64 -8.19 -15.93
N LYS A 225 -0.81 -8.98 -14.86
CA LYS A 225 -0.01 -10.17 -14.54
C LYS A 225 1.49 -9.89 -14.42
N ARG A 226 1.87 -8.64 -14.13
CA ARG A 226 3.26 -8.20 -13.96
C ARG A 226 3.51 -7.82 -12.52
N PHE A 227 4.45 -8.50 -11.88
CA PHE A 227 4.89 -8.17 -10.53
C PHE A 227 6.40 -8.33 -10.40
N PRO A 228 7.11 -7.33 -9.84
CA PRO A 228 6.61 -5.97 -9.55
C PRO A 228 6.33 -5.18 -10.85
N PHE A 229 5.37 -4.25 -10.81
CA PHE A 229 5.04 -3.42 -11.97
C PHE A 229 6.04 -2.26 -12.15
N PHE A 230 6.37 -1.57 -11.06
CA PHE A 230 7.36 -0.47 -11.01
C PHE A 230 8.64 -0.95 -10.30
N GLN A 231 9.80 -0.54 -10.80
CA GLN A 231 11.12 -0.99 -10.29
C GLN A 231 12.12 0.17 -10.17
N SER A 232 11.64 1.30 -9.67
CA SER A 232 12.43 2.52 -9.50
C SER A 232 13.57 2.41 -8.48
N ASN A 233 14.69 3.06 -8.80
CA ASN A 233 15.89 3.11 -7.97
C ASN A 233 15.84 4.17 -6.86
N ASP A 234 15.00 5.19 -7.02
CA ASP A 234 14.75 6.25 -6.04
C ASP A 234 13.39 6.91 -6.31
N ASP A 235 13.05 7.93 -5.52
CA ASP A 235 11.73 8.58 -5.61
C ASP A 235 11.59 9.44 -6.88
N ASP A 236 12.71 9.92 -7.45
CA ASP A 236 12.69 10.74 -8.66
C ASP A 236 12.48 9.86 -9.90
N ASP A 237 13.18 8.71 -9.95
CA ASP A 237 12.98 7.64 -10.94
C ASP A 237 11.53 7.13 -10.89
N ALA A 238 10.96 6.98 -9.69
CA ALA A 238 9.56 6.58 -9.52
C ALA A 238 8.59 7.60 -10.15
N LEU A 239 8.80 8.91 -9.96
CA LEU A 239 7.97 9.95 -10.59
C LEU A 239 8.08 9.92 -12.12
N VAL A 240 9.26 9.59 -12.66
CA VAL A 240 9.47 9.41 -14.09
C VAL A 240 8.70 8.18 -14.60
N GLU A 241 8.77 7.04 -13.91
CA GLU A 241 7.98 5.84 -14.25
C GLU A 241 6.47 6.15 -14.27
N LEU A 242 5.98 6.89 -13.27
CA LEU A 242 4.58 7.34 -13.23
C LEU A 242 4.23 8.23 -14.43
N ALA A 243 5.10 9.18 -14.79
CA ALA A 243 4.86 10.05 -15.94
C ALA A 243 4.84 9.29 -17.28
N ILE A 244 5.66 8.25 -17.43
CA ILE A 244 5.67 7.38 -18.62
C ILE A 244 4.32 6.65 -18.76
N VAL A 245 3.80 6.12 -17.66
CA VAL A 245 2.58 5.30 -17.67
C VAL A 245 1.32 6.14 -17.71
N PHE A 246 1.20 7.14 -16.83
CA PHE A 246 -0.03 7.91 -16.60
C PHE A 246 -0.03 9.29 -17.27
N GLY A 247 1.12 9.78 -17.72
CA GLY A 247 1.28 11.06 -18.40
C GLY A 247 1.82 12.18 -17.54
N ARG A 248 2.59 13.07 -18.17
CA ARG A 248 3.24 14.22 -17.53
C ARG A 248 2.25 15.13 -16.80
N LYS A 249 1.10 15.44 -17.44
CA LYS A 249 0.11 16.38 -16.88
C LYS A 249 -0.49 15.90 -15.56
N LYS A 250 -0.69 14.59 -15.38
CA LYS A 250 -1.22 14.03 -14.13
C LYS A 250 -0.22 14.16 -12.99
N VAL A 251 1.07 13.90 -13.26
CA VAL A 251 2.14 14.08 -12.26
C VAL A 251 2.33 15.56 -11.91
N GLU A 252 2.28 16.46 -12.89
CA GLU A 252 2.33 17.91 -12.65
C GLU A 252 1.14 18.40 -11.81
N LYS A 253 -0.07 17.89 -12.07
CA LYS A 253 -1.26 18.19 -11.26
C LYS A 253 -1.09 17.70 -9.81
N ALA A 254 -0.62 16.47 -9.59
CA ALA A 254 -0.34 15.96 -8.24
C ALA A 254 0.71 16.80 -7.52
N ALA A 255 1.75 17.25 -8.22
CA ALA A 255 2.75 18.15 -7.67
C ALA A 255 2.12 19.46 -7.22
N ALA A 256 1.27 20.06 -8.04
CA ALA A 256 0.56 21.29 -7.69
C ALA A 256 -0.29 21.12 -6.42
N ILE A 257 -1.02 20.00 -6.29
CA ILE A 257 -1.82 19.68 -5.08
C ILE A 257 -0.92 19.55 -3.84
N CYS A 258 0.30 19.03 -3.99
CA CYS A 258 1.27 18.94 -2.91
C CYS A 258 2.00 20.28 -2.60
N ASN A 259 1.59 21.40 -3.22
CA ASN A 259 2.31 22.67 -3.21
C ASN A 259 3.76 22.52 -3.68
N ARG A 260 3.95 21.80 -4.79
CA ARG A 260 5.23 21.54 -5.44
C ARG A 260 5.14 21.87 -6.92
N VAL A 261 6.31 22.01 -7.53
CA VAL A 261 6.45 22.08 -8.98
C VAL A 261 7.28 20.88 -9.40
N TRP A 262 6.70 20.02 -10.22
CA TRP A 262 7.43 18.94 -10.88
C TRP A 262 7.58 19.29 -12.36
N LYS A 263 8.77 19.04 -12.90
CA LYS A 263 9.09 19.27 -14.32
C LYS A 263 9.88 18.11 -14.83
N CYS A 264 9.61 17.72 -16.07
CA CYS A 264 10.32 16.64 -16.72
C CYS A 264 10.66 17.00 -18.16
N ASN A 265 11.93 16.87 -18.49
CA ASN A 265 12.48 17.08 -19.83
C ASN A 265 12.98 15.76 -20.45
N VAL A 266 12.63 14.61 -19.85
CA VAL A 266 13.02 13.29 -20.37
C VAL A 266 12.35 13.08 -21.74
N PRO A 267 13.13 12.85 -22.81
CA PRO A 267 12.56 12.64 -24.14
C PRO A 267 11.63 11.43 -24.18
N GLY A 268 10.51 11.56 -24.90
CA GLY A 268 9.56 10.46 -25.11
C GLY A 268 8.44 10.35 -24.08
N ILE A 269 8.49 11.08 -22.97
CA ILE A 269 7.34 11.20 -22.06
C ILE A 269 6.30 12.12 -22.68
N THR A 270 5.08 11.62 -22.87
CA THR A 270 3.94 12.38 -23.39
C THR A 270 3.15 13.04 -22.26
N ASP A 271 2.33 14.02 -22.62
CA ASP A 271 1.47 14.72 -21.66
C ASP A 271 0.40 13.80 -21.07
N GLU A 272 -0.14 12.90 -21.89
CA GLU A 272 -1.25 11.98 -21.56
C GLU A 272 -0.78 10.57 -21.17
N GLY A 273 0.52 10.27 -21.30
CA GLY A 273 1.08 8.95 -21.03
C GLY A 273 1.13 8.06 -22.28
N LYS A 274 1.75 6.88 -22.15
CA LYS A 274 1.92 5.94 -23.27
C LYS A 274 0.58 5.33 -23.75
N PHE A 275 -0.37 5.16 -22.84
CA PHE A 275 -1.70 4.58 -23.11
C PHE A 275 -2.78 5.58 -22.72
N LYS A 276 -3.91 5.62 -23.45
CA LYS A 276 -4.98 6.58 -23.14
C LYS A 276 -5.76 6.19 -21.90
N THR A 277 -5.88 4.89 -21.65
CA THR A 277 -6.62 4.34 -20.51
C THR A 277 -5.81 3.21 -19.84
N LEU A 278 -6.11 2.95 -18.57
CA LEU A 278 -5.52 1.80 -17.87
C LEU A 278 -6.02 0.46 -18.45
N LYS A 279 -7.22 0.44 -19.03
CA LYS A 279 -7.72 -0.70 -19.80
C LYS A 279 -6.81 -1.03 -20.98
N GLU A 280 -6.46 -0.04 -21.81
CA GLU A 280 -5.52 -0.23 -22.93
C GLU A 280 -4.15 -0.72 -22.48
N LEU A 281 -3.61 -0.15 -21.39
CA LEU A 281 -2.35 -0.59 -20.79
C LEU A 281 -2.42 -2.07 -20.35
N CYS A 282 -3.45 -2.44 -19.59
CA CYS A 282 -3.63 -3.79 -19.09
C CYS A 282 -3.79 -4.80 -20.23
N GLN A 283 -4.62 -4.50 -21.24
CA GLN A 283 -4.82 -5.35 -22.41
C GLN A 283 -3.54 -5.48 -23.24
N SER A 284 -2.73 -4.43 -23.34
CA SER A 284 -1.43 -4.49 -24.03
C SER A 284 -0.42 -5.38 -23.31
N LEU A 285 -0.46 -5.46 -21.98
CA LEU A 285 0.50 -6.23 -21.18
C LEU A 285 0.02 -7.65 -20.86
N ASN A 286 -1.30 -7.86 -20.83
CA ASN A 286 -1.97 -9.13 -20.68
C ASN A 286 -3.10 -9.26 -21.73
N PRO A 287 -2.78 -9.66 -22.97
CA PRO A 287 -3.76 -9.78 -24.05
C PRO A 287 -4.63 -11.04 -23.96
N TYR A 288 -4.38 -11.93 -23.00
CA TYR A 288 -5.01 -13.25 -22.94
C TYR A 288 -6.25 -13.28 -22.04
N ASP A 289 -6.25 -12.50 -20.95
CA ASP A 289 -7.40 -12.40 -20.06
C ASP A 289 -8.21 -11.14 -20.39
N GLU A 290 -9.52 -11.29 -20.41
CA GLU A 290 -10.46 -10.18 -20.50
C GLU A 290 -11.08 -9.93 -19.12
N TRP A 291 -10.87 -8.73 -18.59
CA TRP A 291 -11.43 -8.28 -17.32
C TRP A 291 -12.67 -7.42 -17.54
N SER A 292 -13.60 -7.45 -16.57
CA SER A 292 -14.76 -6.57 -16.57
C SER A 292 -14.40 -5.07 -16.54
N ASP A 293 -15.28 -4.25 -17.09
CA ASP A 293 -15.15 -2.78 -17.04
C ASP A 293 -15.17 -2.26 -15.59
N ASP A 294 -15.89 -2.94 -14.69
CA ASP A 294 -15.91 -2.61 -13.26
C ASP A 294 -14.52 -2.74 -12.61
N LEU A 295 -13.66 -3.65 -13.09
CA LEU A 295 -12.28 -3.78 -12.62
C LEU A 295 -11.49 -2.51 -12.95
N TYR A 296 -11.54 -2.09 -14.21
CA TYR A 296 -10.80 -0.91 -14.69
C TYR A 296 -11.33 0.37 -14.05
N ASP A 297 -12.64 0.46 -13.86
CA ASP A 297 -13.30 1.58 -13.18
C ASP A 297 -12.88 1.69 -11.70
N LEU A 298 -12.69 0.57 -10.99
CA LEU A 298 -12.10 0.58 -9.65
C LEU A 298 -10.62 0.98 -9.69
N LEU A 299 -9.87 0.45 -10.66
CA LEU A 299 -8.45 0.72 -10.82
C LEU A 299 -8.17 2.21 -11.07
N ASP A 300 -8.94 2.86 -11.94
CA ASP A 300 -8.84 4.30 -12.20
C ASP A 300 -9.13 5.13 -10.94
N LYS A 301 -10.10 4.73 -10.12
CA LYS A 301 -10.44 5.41 -8.86
C LYS A 301 -9.38 5.24 -7.77
N LEU A 302 -8.72 4.07 -7.70
CA LEU A 302 -7.62 3.82 -6.76
C LEU A 302 -6.34 4.58 -7.16
N LEU A 303 -6.09 4.70 -8.47
CA LEU A 303 -4.92 5.37 -9.04
C LEU A 303 -5.20 6.84 -9.42
N ASP A 304 -6.08 7.50 -8.67
CA ASP A 304 -6.28 8.94 -8.78
C ASP A 304 -5.05 9.69 -8.21
N PHE A 305 -4.52 10.61 -9.02
CA PHE A 305 -3.37 11.44 -8.68
C PHE A 305 -3.74 12.56 -7.69
N ASP A 306 -5.03 12.90 -7.58
CA ASP A 306 -5.53 13.78 -6.54
C ASP A 306 -5.94 12.96 -5.32
N PHE A 307 -5.11 13.01 -4.28
CA PHE A 307 -5.36 12.24 -3.05
C PHE A 307 -6.61 12.70 -2.28
N ASN A 308 -7.21 13.85 -2.62
CA ASN A 308 -8.44 14.32 -2.00
C ASN A 308 -9.68 13.71 -2.64
N SER A 309 -9.63 13.38 -3.94
CA SER A 309 -10.73 12.71 -4.66
C SER A 309 -10.54 11.20 -4.81
N ARG A 310 -9.33 10.70 -4.50
CA ARG A 310 -9.04 9.26 -4.51
C ARG A 310 -10.03 8.50 -3.63
N ILE A 311 -10.58 7.42 -4.17
CA ILE A 311 -11.62 6.63 -3.50
C ILE A 311 -11.17 6.17 -2.11
N THR A 312 -12.07 6.25 -1.13
CA THR A 312 -11.79 5.76 0.24
C THR A 312 -11.94 4.23 0.31
N SER A 313 -11.41 3.61 1.36
CA SER A 313 -11.60 2.16 1.57
C SER A 313 -13.07 1.78 1.74
N LEU A 314 -13.89 2.64 2.36
CA LEU A 314 -15.32 2.38 2.55
C LEU A 314 -16.08 2.47 1.22
N ASP A 315 -15.79 3.49 0.40
CA ASP A 315 -16.41 3.64 -0.92
C ASP A 315 -15.96 2.53 -1.88
N ALA A 316 -14.70 2.12 -1.81
CA ALA A 316 -14.17 1.02 -2.60
C ALA A 316 -14.86 -0.32 -2.26
N LEU A 317 -15.24 -0.55 -1.00
CA LEU A 317 -16.04 -1.71 -0.62
C LEU A 317 -17.47 -1.68 -1.17
N GLN A 318 -18.01 -0.49 -1.46
CA GLN A 318 -19.33 -0.33 -2.10
C GLN A 318 -19.25 -0.36 -3.63
N HIS A 319 -18.06 -0.33 -4.21
CA HIS A 319 -17.84 -0.36 -5.65
C HIS A 319 -18.39 -1.63 -6.28
N LYS A 320 -19.01 -1.55 -7.47
CA LYS A 320 -19.66 -2.70 -8.15
C LYS A 320 -18.76 -3.92 -8.35
N PHE A 321 -17.48 -3.67 -8.60
CA PHE A 321 -16.47 -4.73 -8.72
C PHE A 321 -16.33 -5.58 -7.44
N ILE A 322 -16.45 -4.93 -6.27
CA ILE A 322 -16.29 -5.55 -4.95
C ILE A 322 -17.65 -5.99 -4.40
N ASN A 323 -18.63 -5.09 -4.38
CA ASN A 323 -19.99 -5.30 -3.88
C ASN A 323 -20.86 -6.06 -4.89
N SER A 324 -20.37 -7.21 -5.33
CA SER A 324 -21.11 -8.15 -6.18
C SER A 324 -21.67 -9.28 -5.33
N GLN A 325 -22.82 -9.82 -5.75
CA GLN A 325 -23.46 -10.93 -5.04
C GLN A 325 -22.53 -12.14 -4.88
N GLU A 326 -21.73 -12.46 -5.90
CA GLU A 326 -20.77 -13.57 -5.86
C GLU A 326 -19.72 -13.39 -4.75
N VAL A 327 -19.20 -12.16 -4.57
CA VAL A 327 -18.22 -11.85 -3.54
C VAL A 327 -18.86 -11.90 -2.16
N LEU A 328 -20.02 -11.27 -1.98
CA LEU A 328 -20.74 -11.26 -0.70
C LEU A 328 -21.08 -12.68 -0.22
N GLU A 329 -21.55 -13.55 -1.11
CA GLU A 329 -21.86 -14.94 -0.77
C GLU A 329 -20.62 -15.72 -0.31
N LYS A 330 -19.46 -15.44 -0.90
CA LYS A 330 -18.20 -16.09 -0.51
C LYS A 330 -17.65 -15.52 0.79
N LEU A 331 -17.63 -14.19 0.95
CA LEU A 331 -17.17 -13.55 2.18
C LEU A 331 -18.06 -13.91 3.38
N ASN A 332 -19.40 -13.92 3.21
CA ASN A 332 -20.31 -14.30 4.30
C ASN A 332 -20.08 -15.74 4.78
N LYS A 333 -19.80 -16.67 3.86
CA LYS A 333 -19.41 -18.04 4.24
C LYS A 333 -18.12 -18.07 5.03
N GLU A 334 -17.18 -17.15 4.80
CA GLU A 334 -15.94 -17.09 5.57
C GLU A 334 -16.14 -16.44 6.93
N LEU A 335 -16.90 -15.34 7.01
CA LEU A 335 -17.22 -14.66 8.26
C LEU A 335 -18.01 -15.54 9.23
N LEU A 336 -18.85 -16.46 8.73
CA LEU A 336 -19.60 -17.43 9.53
C LEU A 336 -18.73 -18.60 10.04
N ASN A 337 -17.55 -18.81 9.46
CA ASN A 337 -16.64 -19.92 9.78
C ASN A 337 -15.37 -19.48 10.52
N PHE A 338 -15.28 -18.20 10.89
CA PHE A 338 -14.26 -17.61 11.77
C PHE A 338 -14.82 -17.50 13.18
#